data_AF-A0A316Z2C8-F1
#
_entry.id   AF-A0A316Z2C8-F1
#
_cell.length_a   1.000
_cell.length_b   1.000
_cell.length_c   1.000
_cell.angle_alpha   90.00
_cell.angle_beta   90.00
_cell.angle_gamma   90.00
#
_symmetry.space_group_name_H-M   'P 1'
#
loop_
_entity.id
_entity.type
_entity.pdbx_description
1 polymer ?
#
loop_
_entity_poly.entity_id
_entity_poly.type
_entity_poly.pdbx_seq_one_letter_code
_entity_poly.pdbx_strand_id
1 'polypeptide(L)'
;MSSDAPDVHEALPAAVVEARVLSQADADASVEALQRTPARSGPSAPSAPGDAGADAARAGQNPRFERFEAALTKFLQLIDHKATEAAVRSTLPHMDAKLLEAARAGFIGELKARILESSALVAAEYQLEPRLLELQQLVEEADERLQNGVVPGAEEAKDVWRPDLDIETAVSARSVAAQRENVASLEAELAELEAENRAAAGALKHTLAQADGRQGAAREMLTVLEESIAGLEPDAETETQMRAVVEALLAELGPRTAGAPP
;
A
#
# COMPACT_ATOMS: atom_id res chain seq x y z
N MET A 1 -41.69 -35.91 -17.94
CA MET A 1 -40.81 -35.61 -16.78
C MET A 1 -39.43 -36.13 -17.11
N SER A 2 -38.41 -35.35 -16.75
CA SER A 2 -36.96 -35.50 -17.05
C SER A 2 -36.59 -35.12 -18.49
N SER A 3 -36.33 -33.84 -18.77
CA SER A 3 -35.16 -33.01 -18.41
C SER A 3 -34.05 -33.20 -19.42
N ASP A 4 -34.06 -32.23 -20.32
CA ASP A 4 -33.13 -31.89 -21.38
C ASP A 4 -31.93 -31.15 -20.76
N ALA A 5 -30.70 -31.52 -21.13
CA ALA A 5 -29.49 -30.77 -20.82
C ALA A 5 -28.42 -31.13 -21.86
N PRO A 6 -28.07 -30.23 -22.78
CA PRO A 6 -26.87 -30.37 -23.59
C PRO A 6 -25.64 -29.89 -22.81
N ASP A 7 -24.60 -30.72 -22.83
CA ASP A 7 -23.21 -30.38 -22.53
C ASP A 7 -22.77 -29.18 -23.38
N VAL A 8 -22.42 -28.08 -22.73
CA VAL A 8 -21.74 -26.95 -23.36
C VAL A 8 -20.38 -26.78 -22.67
N HIS A 9 -19.39 -27.53 -23.15
CA HIS A 9 -17.99 -27.14 -22.98
C HIS A 9 -17.71 -25.94 -23.88
N GLU A 10 -18.07 -24.75 -23.40
CA GLU A 10 -17.70 -23.49 -24.04
C GLU A 10 -16.23 -23.19 -23.70
N ALA A 11 -15.39 -23.27 -24.72
CA ALA A 11 -13.99 -22.95 -24.65
C ALA A 11 -13.82 -21.48 -24.21
N LEU A 12 -13.23 -21.29 -23.03
CA LEU A 12 -12.78 -19.98 -22.57
C LEU A 12 -11.79 -19.40 -23.59
N PRO A 13 -11.94 -18.14 -24.01
CA PRO A 13 -11.04 -17.53 -24.97
C PRO A 13 -9.64 -17.38 -24.36
N ALA A 14 -8.63 -17.86 -25.08
CA ALA A 14 -7.20 -17.83 -24.72
C ALA A 14 -6.66 -16.44 -24.31
N ALA A 15 -7.38 -15.36 -24.65
CA ALA A 15 -7.03 -13.99 -24.29
C ALA A 15 -7.11 -13.70 -22.77
N VAL A 16 -7.90 -14.45 -21.99
CA VAL A 16 -8.05 -14.20 -20.54
C VAL A 16 -6.88 -14.81 -19.73
N VAL A 17 -6.22 -15.84 -20.28
CA VAL A 17 -5.08 -16.49 -19.62
C VAL A 17 -3.79 -15.69 -19.82
N GLU A 18 -3.58 -15.07 -20.99
CA GLU A 18 -2.41 -14.21 -21.22
C GLU A 18 -2.43 -12.90 -20.40
N ALA A 19 -3.61 -12.31 -20.18
CA ALA A 19 -3.74 -11.12 -19.33
C ALA A 19 -3.41 -11.41 -17.85
N ARG A 20 -3.66 -12.64 -17.38
CA ARG A 20 -3.37 -13.04 -15.99
C ARG A 20 -1.89 -13.34 -15.75
N VAL A 21 -1.17 -13.79 -16.77
CA VAL A 21 0.28 -14.06 -16.66
C VAL A 21 1.10 -12.76 -16.72
N LEU A 22 0.66 -11.75 -17.48
CA LEU A 22 1.32 -10.44 -17.53
C LEU A 22 1.10 -9.60 -16.26
N SER A 23 -0.08 -9.67 -15.64
CA SER A 23 -0.34 -8.97 -14.37
C SER A 23 0.42 -9.55 -13.17
N GLN A 24 0.86 -10.80 -13.25
CA GLN A 24 1.56 -11.46 -12.13
C GLN A 24 3.08 -11.25 -12.20
N ALA A 25 3.63 -10.97 -13.38
CA ALA A 25 5.03 -10.60 -13.56
C ALA A 25 5.35 -9.16 -13.10
N ASP A 26 4.39 -8.23 -13.20
CA ASP A 26 4.56 -6.84 -12.74
C ASP A 26 4.41 -6.69 -11.20
N ALA A 27 3.73 -7.64 -10.55
CA ALA A 27 3.59 -7.67 -9.09
C ALA A 27 4.91 -8.09 -8.40
N ASP A 28 5.64 -9.07 -8.97
CA ASP A 28 6.91 -9.53 -8.41
C ASP A 28 8.06 -8.53 -8.63
N ALA A 29 8.02 -7.73 -9.71
CA ALA A 29 9.00 -6.66 -9.94
C ALA A 29 8.82 -5.45 -8.99
N SER A 30 7.63 -5.29 -8.41
CA SER A 30 7.29 -4.17 -7.52
C SER A 30 7.68 -4.41 -6.06
N VAL A 31 7.86 -5.67 -5.64
CA VAL A 31 8.25 -6.02 -4.26
C VAL A 31 9.77 -5.90 -4.03
N GLU A 32 10.59 -6.02 -5.08
CA GLU A 32 12.05 -5.94 -4.97
C GLU A 32 12.60 -4.49 -5.07
N ALA A 33 11.78 -3.52 -5.50
CA ALA A 33 12.18 -2.12 -5.67
C ALA A 33 12.01 -1.22 -4.42
N LEU A 34 11.38 -1.72 -3.34
CA LEU A 34 11.06 -0.94 -2.14
C LEU A 34 12.15 -0.96 -1.04
N GLN A 35 13.28 -1.63 -1.24
CA GLN A 35 14.35 -1.73 -0.23
C GLN A 35 15.56 -0.80 -0.42
N ARG A 36 15.52 0.15 -1.36
CA ARG A 36 16.62 1.11 -1.52
C ARG A 36 16.13 2.51 -1.88
N THR A 37 15.98 3.37 -0.87
CA THR A 37 16.37 4.78 -1.02
C THR A 37 16.59 5.45 0.35
N PRO A 38 17.67 6.24 0.49
CA PRO A 38 18.04 6.92 1.72
C PRO A 38 17.28 8.24 1.93
N ALA A 39 17.36 8.72 3.16
CA ALA A 39 16.73 9.90 3.71
C ALA A 39 16.85 11.19 2.88
N ARG A 40 15.76 11.93 2.90
CA ARG A 40 15.52 13.26 2.33
C ARG A 40 16.31 14.33 3.07
N SER A 41 17.36 14.86 2.43
CA SER A 41 18.09 16.06 2.87
C SER A 41 17.39 17.33 2.39
N GLY A 42 17.01 18.19 3.33
CA GLY A 42 16.66 19.61 3.08
C GLY A 42 17.80 20.52 3.56
N PRO A 43 18.03 21.69 2.92
CA PRO A 43 19.25 22.47 3.13
C PRO A 43 19.12 23.43 4.31
N SER A 44 20.14 23.44 5.17
CA SER A 44 20.41 24.57 6.08
C SER A 44 21.92 24.70 6.25
N ALA A 45 22.43 25.88 5.93
CA ALA A 45 23.80 26.33 6.14
C ALA A 45 23.78 27.53 7.12
N PRO A 46 24.93 28.10 7.51
CA PRO A 46 25.99 27.51 8.31
C PRO A 46 26.20 28.31 9.62
N SER A 47 26.73 27.70 10.68
CA SER A 47 27.38 28.43 11.78
C SER A 47 28.42 27.56 12.47
N ALA A 48 29.58 28.18 12.72
CA ALA A 48 30.85 27.57 13.11
C ALA A 48 31.01 27.48 14.66
N PRO A 49 32.22 27.24 15.18
CA PRO A 49 32.61 26.03 15.89
C PRO A 49 32.55 26.17 17.43
N GLY A 50 32.32 25.05 18.11
CA GLY A 50 32.33 24.98 19.58
C GLY A 50 32.38 23.55 20.07
N ASP A 51 33.58 22.95 20.05
CA ASP A 51 33.93 21.73 20.78
C ASP A 51 33.74 21.97 22.28
N ALA A 52 32.62 21.48 22.84
CA ALA A 52 32.40 21.25 24.28
C ALA A 52 30.98 20.72 24.61
N GLY A 53 30.08 20.53 23.62
CA GLY A 53 28.66 20.21 23.89
C GLY A 53 28.22 18.76 23.69
N ALA A 54 29.08 17.87 23.16
CA ALA A 54 28.67 16.52 22.77
C ALA A 54 28.41 15.56 23.94
N ASP A 55 29.04 15.80 25.09
CA ASP A 55 28.90 14.91 26.26
C ASP A 55 27.69 15.24 27.15
N ALA A 56 27.20 16.48 27.12
CA ALA A 56 26.03 16.89 27.91
C ALA A 56 24.69 16.51 27.26
N ALA A 57 24.65 16.32 25.94
CA ALA A 57 23.43 15.95 25.21
C ALA A 57 23.14 14.43 25.24
N ARG A 58 24.13 13.60 25.61
CA ARG A 58 23.96 12.14 25.80
C ARG A 58 23.47 11.75 27.20
N ALA A 59 23.80 12.55 28.22
CA ALA A 59 23.50 12.32 29.64
C ALA A 59 22.00 12.41 30.03
N GLY A 60 21.10 12.31 29.06
CA GLY A 60 19.65 12.32 29.29
C GLY A 60 18.87 11.40 28.35
N GLN A 61 19.55 10.63 27.51
CA GLN A 61 18.85 9.78 26.54
C GLN A 61 18.63 8.37 27.09
N ASN A 62 19.47 7.84 27.99
CA ASN A 62 19.49 6.40 28.23
C ASN A 62 19.79 5.98 29.69
N PRO A 63 18.85 6.19 30.63
CA PRO A 63 19.09 5.99 32.07
C PRO A 63 19.44 4.53 32.44
N ARG A 64 19.03 3.55 31.62
CA ARG A 64 19.40 2.14 31.82
C ARG A 64 20.84 1.85 31.45
N PHE A 65 21.32 2.44 30.37
CA PHE A 65 22.70 2.26 29.92
C PHE A 65 23.68 2.93 30.90
N GLU A 66 23.33 4.12 31.40
CA GLU A 66 24.11 4.78 32.45
C GLU A 66 24.19 3.95 33.75
N ARG A 67 23.08 3.30 34.14
CA ARG A 67 23.10 2.36 35.28
C ARG A 67 23.99 1.16 35.03
N PHE A 68 24.03 0.65 33.79
CA PHE A 68 24.93 -0.42 33.39
C PHE A 68 26.40 0.01 33.50
N GLU A 69 26.76 1.17 32.96
CA GLU A 69 28.12 1.73 33.07
C GLU A 69 28.52 2.02 34.52
N ALA A 70 27.58 2.55 35.32
CA ALA A 70 27.79 2.77 36.74
C ALA A 70 28.00 1.45 37.51
N ALA A 71 27.26 0.39 37.16
CA ALA A 71 27.45 -0.94 37.74
C ALA A 71 28.79 -1.55 37.33
N LEU A 72 29.21 -1.39 36.07
CA LEU A 72 30.52 -1.82 35.59
C LEU A 72 31.65 -1.09 36.33
N THR A 73 31.53 0.22 36.50
CA THR A 73 32.50 1.03 37.24
C THR A 73 32.62 0.57 38.70
N LYS A 74 31.48 0.29 39.36
CA LYS A 74 31.46 -0.29 40.71
C LYS A 74 32.14 -1.67 40.75
N PHE A 75 31.91 -2.51 39.74
CA PHE A 75 32.58 -3.80 39.63
C PHE A 75 34.11 -3.65 39.50
N LEU A 76 34.59 -2.71 38.69
CA LEU A 76 36.02 -2.43 38.56
C LEU A 76 36.64 -1.93 39.87
N GLN A 77 35.89 -1.18 40.68
CA GLN A 77 36.33 -0.78 42.03
C GLN A 77 36.40 -1.98 43.00
N LEU A 78 35.53 -2.98 42.86
CA LEU A 78 35.60 -4.21 43.65
C LEU A 78 36.86 -5.02 43.34
N ILE A 79 37.35 -4.97 42.10
CA ILE A 79 38.63 -5.60 41.72
C ILE A 79 39.78 -4.94 42.50
N ASP A 80 39.80 -3.61 42.62
CA ASP A 80 40.81 -2.90 43.42
C ASP A 80 40.77 -3.31 44.89
N HIS A 81 39.56 -3.43 45.44
CA HIS A 81 39.38 -3.79 46.83
C HIS A 81 39.83 -5.23 47.12
N LYS A 82 39.71 -6.16 46.17
CA LYS A 82 40.16 -7.54 46.35
C LYS A 82 41.65 -7.72 46.09
N ALA A 83 42.20 -6.98 45.14
CA ALA A 83 43.60 -7.02 44.78
C ALA A 83 44.44 -6.09 45.69
N THR A 84 44.30 -6.24 47.01
CA THR A 84 45.12 -5.49 47.98
C THR A 84 46.58 -5.93 47.98
N GLU A 85 47.48 -5.03 48.36
CA GLU A 85 48.92 -5.34 48.55
C GLU A 85 49.12 -6.57 49.44
N ALA A 86 48.36 -6.68 50.53
CA ALA A 86 48.43 -7.80 51.46
C ALA A 86 48.05 -9.14 50.80
N ALA A 87 47.00 -9.15 49.96
CA ALA A 87 46.59 -10.34 49.23
C ALA A 87 47.66 -10.77 48.21
N VAL A 88 48.23 -9.82 47.47
CA VAL A 88 49.27 -10.10 46.45
C VAL A 88 50.60 -10.51 47.10
N ARG A 89 50.94 -9.94 48.25
CA ARG A 89 52.14 -10.32 49.02
C ARG A 89 52.01 -11.69 49.67
N SER A 90 50.79 -12.10 50.02
CA SER A 90 50.54 -13.45 50.55
C SER A 90 50.74 -14.55 49.50
N THR A 91 50.51 -14.25 48.22
CA THR A 91 50.68 -15.21 47.12
C THR A 91 52.10 -15.19 46.53
N LEU A 92 52.80 -14.06 46.60
CA LEU A 92 54.17 -13.90 46.11
C LEU A 92 55.12 -13.35 47.19
N PRO A 93 55.41 -14.15 48.25
CA PRO A 93 56.17 -13.68 49.41
C PRO A 93 57.66 -13.41 49.13
N HIS A 94 58.21 -13.91 48.02
CA HIS A 94 59.64 -13.84 47.70
C HIS A 94 60.03 -12.67 46.78
N MET A 95 59.06 -11.88 46.31
CA MET A 95 59.34 -10.70 45.48
C MET A 95 59.58 -9.45 46.33
N ASP A 96 60.39 -8.53 45.79
CA ASP A 96 60.57 -7.20 46.40
C ASP A 96 59.24 -6.43 46.38
N ALA A 97 58.88 -5.83 47.51
CA ALA A 97 57.60 -5.15 47.72
C ALA A 97 57.39 -4.00 46.72
N LYS A 98 58.47 -3.29 46.33
CA LYS A 98 58.40 -2.20 45.36
C LYS A 98 58.06 -2.67 43.95
N LEU A 99 58.66 -3.79 43.53
CA LEU A 99 58.38 -4.40 42.23
C LEU A 99 56.98 -5.04 42.20
N LEU A 100 56.56 -5.61 43.32
CA LEU A 100 55.24 -6.23 43.46
C LEU A 100 54.11 -5.20 43.33
N GLU A 101 54.25 -4.05 43.98
CA GLU A 101 53.27 -2.96 43.87
C GLU A 101 53.19 -2.38 42.45
N ALA A 102 54.35 -2.18 41.79
CA ALA A 102 54.37 -1.74 40.40
C ALA A 102 53.72 -2.76 39.45
N ALA A 103 54.00 -4.05 39.64
CA ALA A 103 53.39 -5.13 38.85
C ALA A 103 51.89 -5.26 39.10
N ARG A 104 51.44 -5.11 40.35
CA ARG A 104 50.03 -5.10 40.75
C ARG A 104 49.27 -3.96 40.07
N ALA A 105 49.78 -2.74 40.20
CA ALA A 105 49.16 -1.56 39.61
C ALA A 105 49.10 -1.66 38.07
N GLY A 106 50.18 -2.14 37.43
CA GLY A 106 50.22 -2.39 35.99
C GLY A 106 49.20 -3.44 35.55
N PHE A 107 49.20 -4.61 36.18
CA PHE A 107 48.29 -5.71 35.83
C PHE A 107 46.82 -5.33 36.02
N ILE A 108 46.45 -4.70 37.15
CA ILE A 108 45.08 -4.28 37.39
C ILE A 108 44.66 -3.17 36.41
N GLY A 109 45.57 -2.24 36.11
CA GLY A 109 45.33 -1.19 35.12
C GLY A 109 45.05 -1.75 33.74
N GLU A 110 45.89 -2.67 33.26
CA GLU A 110 45.72 -3.37 31.98
C GLU A 110 44.45 -4.21 31.96
N LEU A 111 44.16 -4.95 33.03
CA LEU A 111 42.95 -5.77 33.16
C LEU A 111 41.69 -4.90 33.06
N LYS A 112 41.64 -3.77 33.76
CA LYS A 112 40.51 -2.84 33.70
C LYS A 112 40.35 -2.24 32.31
N ALA A 113 41.45 -1.78 31.71
CA ALA A 113 41.43 -1.21 30.37
C ALA A 113 40.91 -2.24 29.36
N ARG A 114 41.34 -3.51 29.47
CA ARG A 114 40.88 -4.60 28.60
C ARG A 114 39.41 -4.94 28.81
N ILE A 115 38.93 -4.93 30.05
CA ILE A 115 37.52 -5.15 30.36
C ILE A 115 36.66 -4.03 29.78
N LEU A 116 37.08 -2.76 29.93
CA LEU A 116 36.38 -1.61 29.36
C LEU A 116 36.34 -1.69 27.83
N GLU A 117 37.48 -1.95 27.18
CA GLU A 117 37.57 -2.16 25.73
C GLU A 117 36.64 -3.29 25.27
N SER A 118 36.69 -4.45 25.91
CA SER A 118 35.82 -5.58 25.58
C SER A 118 34.34 -5.25 25.81
N SER A 119 34.00 -4.51 26.86
CA SER A 119 32.62 -4.12 27.14
C SER A 119 32.09 -3.14 26.10
N ALA A 120 32.93 -2.22 25.60
CA ALA A 120 32.59 -1.29 24.53
C ALA A 120 32.38 -2.02 23.20
N LEU A 121 33.22 -3.02 22.90
CA LEU A 121 33.05 -3.88 21.72
C LEU A 121 31.73 -4.65 21.77
N VAL A 122 31.41 -5.27 22.91
CA VAL A 122 30.13 -5.98 23.10
C VAL A 122 28.95 -5.00 23.03
N ALA A 123 29.07 -3.81 23.62
CA ALA A 123 28.04 -2.79 23.54
C ALA A 123 27.76 -2.36 22.09
N ALA A 124 28.81 -2.23 21.28
CA ALA A 124 28.70 -1.89 19.86
C ALA A 124 28.15 -3.06 19.02
N GLU A 125 28.66 -4.27 19.20
CA GLU A 125 28.26 -5.48 18.45
C GLU A 125 26.77 -5.77 18.61
N TYR A 126 26.27 -5.70 19.85
CA TYR A 126 24.87 -5.98 20.15
C TYR A 126 23.97 -4.74 20.13
N GLN A 127 24.54 -3.57 19.82
CA GLN A 127 23.81 -2.28 19.84
C GLN A 127 23.06 -2.10 21.16
N LEU A 128 23.77 -2.29 22.27
CA LEU A 128 23.17 -2.35 23.60
C LEU A 128 22.50 -1.03 23.98
N GLU A 129 23.09 0.09 23.58
CA GLU A 129 22.59 1.44 23.85
C GLU A 129 21.20 1.68 23.21
N PRO A 130 20.99 1.52 21.88
CA PRO A 130 19.66 1.72 21.30
C PRO A 130 18.63 0.68 21.75
N ARG A 131 19.04 -0.57 22.04
CA ARG A 131 18.09 -1.59 22.54
C ARG A 131 17.63 -1.33 23.97
N LEU A 132 18.52 -0.85 24.83
CA LEU A 132 18.16 -0.47 26.20
C LEU A 132 17.29 0.80 26.24
N LEU A 133 17.46 1.69 25.24
CA LEU A 133 16.58 2.84 25.02
C LEU A 133 15.17 2.38 24.66
N GLU A 134 15.05 1.54 23.64
CA GLU A 134 13.79 0.99 23.16
C GLU A 134 13.06 0.26 24.31
N LEU A 135 13.80 -0.53 25.09
CA LEU A 135 13.25 -1.21 26.25
C LEU A 135 12.80 -0.24 27.35
N GLN A 136 13.50 0.87 27.57
CA GLN A 136 13.06 1.89 28.53
C GLN A 136 11.74 2.52 28.08
N GLN A 137 11.64 2.90 26.80
CA GLN A 137 10.42 3.49 26.22
C GLN A 137 9.23 2.53 26.33
N LEU A 138 9.42 1.26 25.98
CA LEU A 138 8.37 0.25 26.08
C LEU A 138 7.89 0.03 27.51
N VAL A 139 8.78 0.11 28.50
CA VAL A 139 8.42 -0.03 29.91
C VAL A 139 7.72 1.23 30.43
N GLU A 140 8.19 2.42 30.07
CA GLU A 140 7.51 3.68 30.42
C GLU A 140 6.08 3.70 29.86
N GLU A 141 5.92 3.33 28.60
CA GLU A 141 4.60 3.21 27.96
C GLU A 141 3.72 2.16 28.65
N ALA A 142 4.29 1.01 29.05
CA ALA A 142 3.56 -0.01 29.79
C ALA A 142 3.14 0.47 31.20
N ASP A 143 4.03 1.17 31.90
CA ASP A 143 3.78 1.73 33.23
C ASP A 143 2.71 2.84 33.18
N GLU A 144 2.74 3.69 32.15
CA GLU A 144 1.70 4.71 31.91
C GLU A 144 0.33 4.06 31.67
N ARG A 145 0.25 3.00 30.86
CA ARG A 145 -0.99 2.25 30.62
C ARG A 145 -1.52 1.61 31.90
N LEU A 146 -0.64 1.05 32.74
CA LEU A 146 -1.01 0.49 34.03
C LEU A 146 -1.57 1.56 34.98
N GLN A 147 -0.93 2.73 35.03
CA GLN A 147 -1.39 3.87 35.82
C GLN A 147 -2.74 4.43 35.32
N ASN A 148 -2.97 4.37 34.01
CA ASN A 148 -4.24 4.74 33.38
C ASN A 148 -5.37 3.71 33.62
N GLY A 149 -5.11 2.60 34.32
CA GLY A 149 -6.13 1.66 34.75
C GLY A 149 -6.66 0.75 33.64
N VAL A 150 -5.85 0.49 32.60
CA VAL A 150 -6.23 -0.39 31.48
C VAL A 150 -6.62 -1.77 32.01
N VAL A 151 -7.89 -2.13 31.82
CA VAL A 151 -8.47 -3.40 32.30
C VAL A 151 -7.97 -4.56 31.43
N PRO A 152 -7.55 -5.70 32.02
CA PRO A 152 -7.17 -6.88 31.26
C PRO A 152 -8.31 -7.34 30.33
N GLY A 153 -8.14 -7.16 29.02
CA GLY A 153 -9.15 -7.48 28.00
C GLY A 153 -9.71 -6.28 27.22
N ALA A 154 -9.37 -5.04 27.57
CA ALA A 154 -9.62 -3.88 26.73
C ALA A 154 -8.77 -3.92 25.43
N GLU A 155 -9.20 -3.22 24.38
CA GLU A 155 -8.42 -3.05 23.12
C GLU A 155 -6.99 -2.55 23.41
N GLU A 156 -6.85 -1.68 24.40
CA GLU A 156 -5.58 -1.08 24.88
C GLU A 156 -4.67 -2.08 25.63
N ALA A 157 -5.18 -3.26 25.99
CA ALA A 157 -4.47 -4.31 26.73
C ALA A 157 -3.99 -5.47 25.85
N LYS A 158 -4.16 -5.38 24.52
CA LYS A 158 -3.88 -6.48 23.59
C LYS A 158 -2.40 -6.81 23.43
N ASP A 159 -1.53 -5.84 23.70
CA ASP A 159 -0.07 -6.00 23.56
C ASP A 159 0.61 -6.56 24.82
N VAL A 160 -0.15 -6.76 25.91
CA VAL A 160 0.41 -7.34 27.14
C VAL A 160 0.62 -8.83 26.93
N TRP A 161 1.88 -9.26 26.97
CA TRP A 161 2.24 -10.67 26.95
C TRP A 161 1.49 -11.43 28.05
N ARG A 162 0.71 -12.44 27.68
CA ARG A 162 0.06 -13.34 28.63
C ARG A 162 0.85 -14.65 28.69
N PRO A 163 1.12 -15.21 29.88
CA PRO A 163 1.83 -16.49 29.99
C PRO A 163 1.06 -17.65 29.33
N ASP A 164 -0.26 -17.53 29.22
CA ASP A 164 -1.14 -18.48 28.52
C ASP A 164 -1.42 -18.10 27.05
N LEU A 165 -0.70 -17.13 26.48
CA LEU A 165 -0.91 -16.71 25.10
C LEU A 165 -0.40 -17.80 24.16
N ASP A 166 -1.31 -18.39 23.39
CA ASP A 166 -0.95 -19.39 22.39
C ASP A 166 -0.06 -18.77 21.30
N ILE A 167 0.92 -19.55 20.83
CA ILE A 167 1.91 -19.11 19.84
C ILE A 167 1.21 -18.67 18.55
N GLU A 168 0.15 -19.39 18.15
CA GLU A 168 -0.66 -19.03 16.98
C GLU A 168 -1.32 -17.65 17.14
N THR A 169 -1.76 -17.33 18.36
CA THR A 169 -2.36 -16.02 18.66
C THR A 169 -1.31 -14.91 18.60
N ALA A 170 -0.12 -15.13 19.16
CA ALA A 170 0.97 -14.16 19.10
C ALA A 170 1.42 -13.88 17.64
N VAL A 171 1.51 -14.92 16.81
CA VAL A 171 1.83 -14.78 15.39
C VAL A 171 0.72 -14.06 14.63
N SER A 172 -0.54 -14.41 14.90
CA SER A 172 -1.70 -13.77 14.25
C SER A 172 -1.82 -12.28 14.60
N ALA A 173 -1.53 -11.89 15.84
CA ALA A 173 -1.59 -10.49 16.28
C ALA A 173 -0.65 -9.61 15.47
N ARG A 174 0.54 -10.14 15.13
CA ARG A 174 1.50 -9.46 14.26
C ARG A 174 0.99 -9.33 12.81
N SER A 175 0.29 -10.34 12.29
CA SER A 175 -0.26 -10.30 10.93
C SER A 175 -1.53 -9.45 10.79
N VAL A 176 -2.29 -9.26 11.88
CA VAL A 176 -3.56 -8.53 11.87
C VAL A 176 -3.36 -7.06 11.47
N ALA A 177 -2.25 -6.43 11.87
CA ALA A 177 -1.96 -5.05 11.48
C ALA A 177 -1.81 -4.90 9.95
N ALA A 178 -1.00 -5.75 9.32
CA ALA A 178 -0.83 -5.76 7.86
C ALA A 178 -2.12 -6.16 7.13
N GLN A 179 -2.90 -7.09 7.69
CA GLN A 179 -4.19 -7.49 7.13
C GLN A 179 -5.21 -6.34 7.15
N ARG A 180 -5.22 -5.51 8.21
CA ARG A 180 -6.11 -4.33 8.29
C ARG A 180 -5.80 -3.29 7.22
N GLU A 181 -4.52 -3.03 6.95
CA GLU A 181 -4.10 -2.11 5.89
C GLU A 181 -4.55 -2.62 4.52
N ASN A 182 -4.34 -3.91 4.25
CA ASN A 182 -4.77 -4.54 3.00
C ASN A 182 -6.30 -4.50 2.82
N VAL A 183 -7.07 -4.76 3.88
CA VAL A 183 -8.54 -4.66 3.84
C VAL A 183 -8.98 -3.23 3.52
N ALA A 184 -8.37 -2.22 4.17
CA ALA A 184 -8.69 -0.82 3.90
C ALA A 184 -8.39 -0.41 2.43
N SER A 185 -7.28 -0.91 1.86
CA SER A 185 -6.96 -0.71 0.44
C SER A 185 -8.00 -1.34 -0.48
N LEU A 186 -8.37 -2.60 -0.22
CA LEU A 186 -9.35 -3.33 -1.03
C LEU A 186 -10.75 -2.70 -0.93
N GLU A 187 -11.14 -2.20 0.23
CA GLU A 187 -12.41 -1.46 0.41
C GLU A 187 -12.41 -0.15 -0.38
N ALA A 188 -11.28 0.56 -0.45
CA ALA A 188 -11.14 1.77 -1.25
C ALA A 188 -11.23 1.47 -2.76
N GLU A 189 -10.53 0.43 -3.23
CA GLU A 189 -10.59 -0.03 -4.63
C GLU A 189 -12.01 -0.47 -5.02
N LEU A 190 -12.71 -1.19 -4.13
CA LEU A 190 -14.09 -1.61 -4.37
C LEU A 190 -15.02 -0.41 -4.48
N ALA A 191 -14.87 0.59 -3.60
CA ALA A 191 -15.66 1.82 -3.65
C ALA A 191 -15.43 2.61 -4.95
N GLU A 192 -14.19 2.66 -5.45
CA GLU A 192 -13.85 3.27 -6.74
C GLU A 192 -14.52 2.52 -7.90
N LEU A 193 -14.37 1.20 -7.97
CA LEU A 193 -14.99 0.37 -9.01
C LEU A 193 -16.52 0.46 -9.00
N GLU A 194 -17.15 0.51 -7.83
CA GLU A 194 -18.59 0.71 -7.72
C GLU A 194 -19.03 2.10 -8.21
N ALA A 195 -18.21 3.13 -8.02
CA ALA A 195 -18.48 4.48 -8.54
C ALA A 195 -18.35 4.52 -10.07
N GLU A 196 -17.29 3.92 -10.61
CA GLU A 196 -17.07 3.80 -12.06
C GLU A 196 -18.18 3.00 -12.74
N ASN A 197 -18.58 1.86 -12.15
CA ASN A 197 -19.64 1.02 -12.69
C ASN A 197 -20.98 1.78 -12.72
N ARG A 198 -21.31 2.52 -11.65
CA ARG A 198 -22.50 3.38 -11.62
C ARG A 198 -22.45 4.47 -12.70
N ALA A 199 -21.30 5.09 -12.91
CA ALA A 199 -21.11 6.10 -13.96
C ALA A 199 -21.28 5.49 -15.37
N ALA A 200 -20.66 4.34 -15.63
CA ALA A 200 -20.77 3.62 -16.89
C ALA A 200 -22.21 3.15 -17.17
N ALA A 201 -22.90 2.61 -16.17
CA ALA A 201 -24.31 2.23 -16.28
C ALA A 201 -25.20 3.44 -16.58
N GLY A 202 -24.90 4.61 -15.99
CA GLY A 202 -25.56 5.88 -16.31
C GLY A 202 -25.34 6.31 -17.76
N ALA A 203 -24.10 6.24 -18.25
CA ALA A 203 -23.76 6.55 -19.63
C ALA A 203 -24.46 5.62 -20.62
N LEU A 204 -24.50 4.31 -20.35
CA LEU A 204 -25.20 3.32 -21.18
C LEU A 204 -26.71 3.57 -21.24
N LYS A 205 -27.35 3.90 -20.11
CA LYS A 205 -28.78 4.26 -20.11
C LYS A 205 -29.03 5.51 -20.94
N HIS A 206 -28.14 6.50 -20.86
CA HIS A 206 -28.26 7.72 -21.64
C HIS A 206 -28.12 7.46 -23.15
N THR A 207 -27.13 6.66 -23.56
CA THR A 207 -26.93 6.32 -24.99
C THR A 207 -28.07 5.48 -25.54
N LEU A 208 -28.60 4.53 -24.76
CA LEU A 208 -29.80 3.76 -25.13
C LEU A 208 -31.01 4.68 -25.35
N ALA A 209 -31.28 5.60 -24.42
CA ALA A 209 -32.38 6.56 -24.58
C ALA A 209 -32.22 7.45 -25.82
N GLN A 210 -30.98 7.87 -26.14
CA GLN A 210 -30.72 8.60 -27.38
C GLN A 210 -30.94 7.76 -28.64
N ALA A 211 -30.52 6.48 -28.62
CA ALA A 211 -30.72 5.56 -29.73
C ALA A 211 -32.20 5.30 -29.99
N ASP A 212 -32.98 5.03 -28.94
CA ASP A 212 -34.43 4.85 -29.01
C ASP A 212 -35.12 6.11 -29.56
N GLY A 213 -34.72 7.30 -29.09
CA GLY A 213 -35.24 8.56 -29.60
C GLY A 213 -34.94 8.78 -31.09
N ARG A 214 -33.73 8.46 -31.54
CA ARG A 214 -33.36 8.53 -32.97
C ARG A 214 -34.13 7.52 -33.80
N GLN A 215 -34.34 6.30 -33.28
CA GLN A 215 -35.12 5.28 -33.97
C GLN A 215 -36.60 5.68 -34.07
N GLY A 216 -37.16 6.30 -33.04
CA GLY A 216 -38.51 6.88 -33.05
C GLY A 216 -38.64 7.97 -34.12
N ALA A 217 -37.74 8.95 -34.11
CA ALA A 217 -37.74 10.03 -35.11
C ALA A 217 -37.58 9.50 -36.55
N ALA A 218 -36.73 8.49 -36.76
CA ALA A 218 -36.57 7.86 -38.07
C ALA A 218 -37.85 7.15 -38.53
N ARG A 219 -38.56 6.47 -37.63
CA ARG A 219 -39.87 5.86 -37.93
C ARG A 219 -40.91 6.92 -38.30
N GLU A 220 -40.99 7.99 -37.53
CA GLU A 220 -41.90 9.11 -37.83
C GLU A 220 -41.60 9.72 -39.21
N MET A 221 -40.33 9.97 -39.53
CA MET A 221 -39.92 10.46 -40.85
C MET A 221 -40.29 9.49 -41.98
N LEU A 222 -40.12 8.18 -41.78
CA LEU A 222 -40.53 7.17 -42.75
C LEU A 222 -42.04 7.17 -42.97
N THR A 223 -42.84 7.27 -41.91
CA THR A 223 -44.31 7.39 -42.03
C THR A 223 -44.71 8.65 -42.78
N VAL A 224 -44.09 9.80 -42.51
CA VAL A 224 -44.34 11.03 -43.26
C VAL A 224 -43.95 10.90 -44.74
N LEU A 225 -42.84 10.22 -45.03
CA LEU A 225 -42.44 9.94 -46.41
C LEU A 225 -43.45 9.02 -47.11
N GLU A 226 -43.91 7.96 -46.45
CA GLU A 226 -44.95 7.05 -46.95
C GLU A 226 -46.26 7.81 -47.23
N GLU A 227 -46.70 8.69 -46.33
CA GLU A 227 -47.87 9.55 -46.53
C GLU A 227 -47.69 10.51 -47.71
N SER A 228 -46.49 11.10 -47.87
CA SER A 228 -46.18 11.99 -48.99
C SER A 228 -46.15 11.25 -50.33
N ILE A 229 -45.64 10.02 -50.36
CA ILE A 229 -45.63 9.16 -51.55
C ILE A 229 -47.06 8.75 -51.89
N ALA A 230 -47.86 8.33 -50.90
CA ALA A 230 -49.27 7.98 -51.10
C ALA A 230 -50.08 9.18 -51.62
N GLY A 231 -49.77 10.41 -51.19
CA GLY A 231 -50.39 11.63 -51.72
C GLY A 231 -49.88 12.05 -53.12
N LEU A 232 -48.74 11.53 -53.56
CA LEU A 232 -48.16 11.77 -54.89
C LEU A 232 -48.54 10.67 -55.90
N GLU A 233 -48.95 9.48 -55.44
CA GLU A 233 -49.53 8.47 -56.32
C GLU A 233 -50.83 9.03 -56.94
N PRO A 234 -50.96 9.06 -58.27
CA PRO A 234 -52.13 9.60 -58.92
C PRO A 234 -53.32 8.72 -58.56
N ASP A 235 -54.29 9.31 -57.87
CA ASP A 235 -55.54 8.65 -57.55
C ASP A 235 -56.23 8.22 -58.86
N ALA A 236 -56.99 7.12 -58.84
CA ALA A 236 -57.55 6.53 -60.07
C ALA A 236 -58.38 7.54 -60.87
N GLU A 237 -59.04 8.48 -60.19
CA GLU A 237 -59.74 9.61 -60.82
C GLU A 237 -58.80 10.58 -61.54
N THR A 238 -57.66 10.93 -60.93
CA THR A 238 -56.66 11.82 -61.55
C THR A 238 -55.98 11.16 -62.73
N GLU A 239 -55.72 9.85 -62.68
CA GLU A 239 -55.21 9.09 -63.81
C GLU A 239 -56.24 9.04 -64.96
N THR A 240 -57.52 8.89 -64.63
CA THR A 240 -58.62 8.93 -65.60
C THR A 240 -58.79 10.32 -66.22
N GLN A 241 -58.66 11.38 -65.42
CA GLN A 241 -58.67 12.77 -65.89
C GLN A 241 -57.45 13.08 -66.76
N MET A 242 -56.25 12.62 -66.38
CA MET A 242 -55.04 12.75 -67.20
C MET A 242 -55.20 12.01 -68.53
N ARG A 243 -55.73 10.79 -68.53
CA ARG A 243 -56.03 10.04 -69.76
C ARG A 243 -57.08 10.76 -70.61
N ALA A 244 -58.14 11.29 -70.01
CA ALA A 244 -59.16 12.05 -70.72
C ALA A 244 -58.62 13.36 -71.31
N VAL A 245 -57.74 14.07 -70.61
CA VAL A 245 -57.07 15.27 -71.11
C VAL A 245 -56.09 14.92 -72.23
N VAL A 246 -55.32 13.84 -72.10
CA VAL A 246 -54.43 13.35 -73.17
C VAL A 246 -55.24 12.89 -74.39
N GLU A 247 -56.37 12.23 -74.20
CA GLU A 247 -57.27 11.82 -75.27
C GLU A 247 -57.95 13.02 -75.94
N ALA A 248 -58.36 14.04 -75.17
CA ALA A 248 -58.87 15.30 -75.69
C ALA A 248 -57.80 16.07 -76.48
N LEU A 249 -56.55 16.09 -76.00
CA LEU A 249 -55.42 16.67 -76.73
C LEU A 249 -55.08 15.87 -78.00
N LEU A 250 -55.13 14.53 -77.95
CA LEU A 250 -54.95 13.68 -79.13
C LEU A 250 -56.10 13.83 -80.14
N ALA A 251 -57.31 14.15 -79.68
CA ALA A 251 -58.46 14.47 -80.52
C ALA A 251 -58.36 15.88 -81.13
N GLU A 252 -57.90 16.88 -80.38
CA GLU A 252 -57.59 18.23 -80.89
C GLU A 252 -56.37 18.23 -81.82
N LEU A 253 -55.42 17.32 -81.61
CA LEU A 253 -54.29 17.04 -82.51
C LEU A 253 -54.60 15.93 -83.53
N GLY A 254 -55.88 15.54 -83.64
CA GLY A 254 -56.39 14.53 -84.56
C GLY A 254 -56.00 14.83 -86.02
N PRO A 255 -55.93 13.77 -86.85
CA PRO A 255 -54.94 13.59 -87.91
C PRO A 255 -54.86 14.80 -88.83
N ARG A 256 -53.64 15.32 -89.08
CA ARG A 256 -53.37 16.10 -90.29
C ARG A 256 -53.72 15.23 -91.50
N THR A 257 -54.97 15.29 -91.93
CA THR A 257 -55.43 14.73 -93.18
C THR A 257 -54.60 15.37 -94.28
N ALA A 258 -53.98 14.51 -95.06
CA ALA A 258 -53.37 14.79 -96.34
C ALA A 258 -54.12 15.88 -97.12
N GLY A 259 -53.48 17.04 -97.29
CA GLY A 259 -53.66 17.80 -98.52
C GLY A 259 -52.90 17.06 -99.62
N ALA A 260 -53.62 16.36 -100.49
CA ALA A 260 -53.13 15.86 -101.76
C ALA A 260 -53.85 16.63 -102.90
N PRO A 261 -53.15 16.94 -104.01
CA PRO A 261 -53.58 17.87 -105.07
C PRO A 261 -54.58 17.19 -106.04
N PRO A 262 -55.31 17.92 -106.90
CA PRO A 262 -54.77 18.64 -108.07
C PRO A 262 -55.03 20.15 -108.09
#